data_AF-A0A7K2WWC6-F1
#
_entry.id   AF-A0A7K2WWC6-F1
#
_cell.length_a   1.000
_cell.length_b   1.000
_cell.length_c   1.000
_cell.angle_alpha   90.00
_cell.angle_beta   90.00
_cell.angle_gamma   90.00
#
_symmetry.space_group_name_H-M   'P 1'
#
loop_
_entity.id
_entity.type
_entity.pdbx_description
1 polymer ?
#
loop_
_entity_poly.entity_id
_entity_poly.type
_entity_poly.pdbx_seq_one_letter_code
_entity_poly.pdbx_strand_id
1 'polypeptide(L)'
;MSISRRSVIASALAASASVGGVLAAQRGAMAAEAAPLAPAASPPGDVVGKITVGYQGWFACIGDGAPINSWWHWSRNAGQPPSPSNTTIKSWPDMREYSRGYRTAYANTNDGQPATLFSSYDQQTVDTHFRWMRENNIDTAALQRFNPFGGEGPTRDVMAQRVRQSAEANGRKFYIMYDVT
;
A
#
# COMPACT_ATOMS: atom_id res chain seq x y z
N MET A 1 -23.99 -7.03 5.08
CA MET A 1 -24.12 -7.21 3.61
C MET A 1 -23.00 -6.45 2.92
N SER A 2 -22.02 -7.17 2.38
CA SER A 2 -20.92 -6.57 1.61
C SER A 2 -21.17 -6.90 0.14
N ILE A 3 -21.45 -5.88 -0.67
CA ILE A 3 -21.59 -6.00 -2.13
C ILE A 3 -20.23 -5.68 -2.73
N SER A 4 -19.55 -6.68 -3.29
CA SER A 4 -18.31 -6.51 -4.04
C SER A 4 -18.63 -5.99 -5.45
N ARG A 5 -18.22 -4.75 -5.75
CA ARG A 5 -18.40 -4.11 -7.05
C ARG A 5 -17.26 -4.49 -8.01
N ARG A 6 -17.36 -5.67 -8.63
CA ARG A 6 -16.59 -5.96 -9.85
C ARG A 6 -17.50 -6.62 -10.90
N SER A 7 -18.29 -5.77 -11.55
CA SER A 7 -18.91 -6.08 -12.83
C SER A 7 -18.54 -4.99 -13.82
N VAL A 8 -17.56 -5.26 -14.68
CA VAL A 8 -17.30 -4.45 -15.89
C VAL A 8 -17.11 -5.39 -17.07
N ILE A 9 -18.24 -5.69 -17.70
CA ILE A 9 -18.56 -5.65 -19.15
C ILE A 9 -17.47 -6.15 -20.12
N ALA A 10 -17.71 -7.32 -20.70
CA ALA A 10 -17.21 -7.70 -22.03
C ALA A 10 -18.40 -7.78 -22.99
N SER A 11 -18.61 -6.74 -23.79
CA SER A 11 -19.65 -6.73 -24.84
C SER A 11 -19.10 -7.38 -26.11
N ALA A 12 -19.69 -8.50 -26.52
CA ALA A 12 -19.44 -9.14 -27.80
C ALA A 12 -20.27 -8.47 -28.91
N LEU A 13 -19.62 -8.05 -30.00
CA LEU A 13 -20.27 -7.78 -31.28
C LEU A 13 -20.03 -9.01 -32.18
N ALA A 14 -21.02 -9.91 -32.25
CA ALA A 14 -21.07 -10.92 -33.30
C ALA A 14 -22.05 -10.42 -34.37
N ALA A 15 -21.51 -10.09 -35.54
CA ALA A 15 -22.24 -9.62 -36.70
C ALA A 15 -23.20 -10.70 -37.25
N SER A 16 -24.38 -10.27 -37.68
CA SER A 16 -25.42 -11.10 -38.28
C SER A 16 -25.23 -11.23 -39.80
N ALA A 17 -25.17 -12.47 -40.29
CA ALA A 17 -25.49 -12.91 -41.65
C ALA A 17 -25.79 -14.42 -41.52
N SER A 18 -26.79 -15.07 -42.12
CA SER A 18 -27.65 -14.82 -43.27
C SER A 18 -28.87 -15.77 -43.21
N VAL A 19 -29.92 -15.44 -43.95
CA VAL A 19 -31.17 -16.20 -44.14
C VAL A 19 -30.93 -17.53 -44.90
N GLY A 20 -31.58 -18.63 -44.47
CA GLY A 20 -31.89 -19.77 -45.35
C GLY A 20 -31.82 -21.18 -44.75
N GLY A 21 -33.00 -21.77 -44.45
CA GLY A 21 -33.38 -23.14 -44.88
C GLY A 21 -32.79 -24.41 -44.22
N VAL A 22 -33.73 -25.20 -43.68
CA VAL A 22 -33.83 -26.69 -43.64
C VAL A 22 -33.08 -27.48 -42.54
N LEU A 23 -33.84 -28.45 -41.99
CA LEU A 23 -33.60 -29.33 -40.84
C LEU A 23 -32.22 -30.03 -40.80
N ALA A 24 -31.57 -30.01 -39.63
CA ALA A 24 -30.62 -31.04 -39.22
C ALA A 24 -30.51 -31.16 -37.68
N ALA A 25 -30.75 -32.37 -37.19
CA ALA A 25 -30.39 -32.98 -35.90
C ALA A 25 -29.94 -32.07 -34.73
N GLN A 26 -30.74 -32.07 -33.65
CA GLN A 26 -30.26 -31.75 -32.30
C GLN A 26 -29.13 -32.72 -31.91
N ARG A 27 -27.89 -32.24 -32.01
CA ARG A 27 -26.79 -32.69 -31.16
C ARG A 27 -26.50 -31.54 -30.20
N GLY A 28 -26.74 -31.78 -28.92
CA GLY A 28 -26.47 -30.81 -27.88
C GLY A 28 -25.01 -30.39 -27.92
N ALA A 29 -24.76 -29.17 -28.38
CA ALA A 29 -23.52 -28.48 -28.09
C ALA A 29 -23.62 -28.04 -26.63
N MET A 30 -23.02 -28.80 -25.72
CA MET A 30 -22.62 -28.28 -24.42
C MET A 30 -21.66 -27.13 -24.73
N ALA A 31 -22.16 -25.90 -24.68
CA ALA A 31 -21.32 -24.74 -24.60
C ALA A 31 -20.46 -24.95 -23.35
N ALA A 32 -19.18 -25.26 -23.54
CA ALA A 32 -18.23 -25.26 -22.47
C ALA A 32 -18.19 -23.82 -21.96
N GLU A 33 -18.86 -23.58 -20.84
CA GLU A 33 -18.77 -22.35 -20.10
C GLU A 33 -17.28 -22.16 -19.80
N ALA A 34 -16.68 -21.15 -20.42
CA ALA A 34 -15.26 -20.86 -20.23
C ALA A 34 -15.05 -20.65 -18.74
N ALA A 35 -14.39 -21.62 -18.10
CA ALA A 35 -14.07 -21.52 -16.69
C ALA A 35 -13.38 -20.17 -16.46
N PRO A 36 -13.79 -19.40 -15.44
CA PRO A 36 -13.12 -18.14 -15.14
C PRO A 36 -11.62 -18.45 -15.01
N LEU A 37 -10.80 -17.75 -15.80
CA LEU A 37 -9.34 -17.87 -15.74
C LEU A 37 -8.96 -17.70 -14.26
N ALA A 38 -8.56 -18.81 -13.64
CA ALA A 38 -8.04 -18.76 -12.29
C ALA A 38 -6.88 -17.75 -12.33
N PRO A 39 -6.85 -16.73 -11.46
CA PRO A 39 -5.71 -15.84 -11.42
C PRO A 39 -4.47 -16.71 -11.28
N ALA A 40 -3.48 -16.48 -12.14
CA ALA A 40 -2.19 -17.16 -12.10
C ALA A 40 -1.46 -16.75 -10.81
N ALA A 41 -1.95 -17.22 -9.68
CA ALA A 41 -1.34 -17.04 -8.38
C ALA A 41 -0.18 -18.02 -8.32
N SER A 42 1.02 -17.49 -8.37
CA SER A 42 2.21 -18.29 -8.19
C SER A 42 2.30 -18.90 -6.77
N PRO A 43 3.10 -19.97 -6.59
CA PRO A 43 3.30 -20.60 -5.28
C PRO A 43 3.72 -19.61 -4.17
N PRO A 44 3.61 -20.00 -2.89
CA PRO A 44 4.27 -19.29 -1.80
C PRO A 44 5.74 -18.99 -2.14
N GLY A 45 6.19 -17.76 -1.86
CA GLY A 45 7.52 -17.28 -2.26
C GLY A 45 7.61 -16.44 -3.54
N ASP A 46 6.62 -16.47 -4.44
CA ASP A 46 6.64 -15.68 -5.70
C ASP A 46 5.64 -14.49 -5.68
N VAL A 47 5.86 -13.49 -6.54
CA VAL A 47 5.07 -12.27 -6.71
C VAL A 47 4.28 -12.23 -8.03
N VAL A 48 4.45 -13.22 -8.92
CA VAL A 48 3.65 -13.31 -10.16
C VAL A 48 2.14 -13.36 -9.84
N GLY A 49 1.37 -12.51 -10.55
CA GLY A 49 -0.07 -12.38 -10.35
C GLY A 49 -0.48 -11.66 -9.05
N LYS A 50 0.47 -10.99 -8.36
CA LYS A 50 0.22 -10.25 -7.11
C LYS A 50 0.29 -8.74 -7.33
N ILE A 51 -0.57 -8.00 -6.64
CA ILE A 51 -0.50 -6.53 -6.61
C ILE A 51 0.64 -6.12 -5.69
N THR A 52 1.67 -5.52 -6.27
CA THR A 52 2.86 -5.05 -5.56
C THR A 52 2.89 -3.52 -5.52
N VAL A 53 3.13 -2.95 -4.35
CA VAL A 53 3.26 -1.50 -4.15
C VAL A 53 4.62 -1.16 -3.56
N GLY A 54 5.19 -0.02 -3.98
CA GLY A 54 6.37 0.54 -3.33
C GLY A 54 6.04 0.98 -1.90
N TYR A 55 6.90 0.63 -0.94
CA TYR A 55 6.74 1.00 0.46
C TYR A 55 8.01 1.66 0.96
N GLN A 56 7.93 2.94 1.36
CA GLN A 56 9.10 3.73 1.69
C GLN A 56 9.51 3.63 3.16
N GLY A 57 8.53 3.72 4.08
CA GLY A 57 8.78 3.67 5.52
C GLY A 57 9.69 4.79 6.06
N TRP A 58 9.74 5.95 5.42
CA TRP A 58 10.76 6.99 5.66
C TRP A 58 10.26 8.23 6.44
N PHE A 59 9.02 8.26 6.90
CA PHE A 59 8.54 9.40 7.67
C PHE A 59 8.97 9.24 9.13
N ALA A 60 9.69 10.20 9.71
CA ALA A 60 10.10 10.16 11.11
C ALA A 60 9.82 11.50 11.80
N CYS A 61 9.74 11.47 13.12
CA CYS A 61 9.46 12.63 13.96
C CYS A 61 10.49 12.73 15.08
N ILE A 62 10.75 13.95 15.57
CA ILE A 62 11.56 14.10 16.80
C ILE A 62 10.83 13.43 17.97
N GLY A 63 11.52 12.58 18.72
CA GLY A 63 10.97 11.86 19.87
C GLY A 63 10.22 10.57 19.55
N ASP A 64 10.27 10.09 18.30
CA ASP A 64 9.68 8.80 17.90
C ASP A 64 10.54 7.58 18.26
N GLY A 65 11.80 7.80 18.63
CA GLY A 65 12.79 6.78 18.95
C GLY A 65 13.59 6.27 17.74
N ALA A 66 13.38 6.84 16.55
CA ALA A 66 14.21 6.58 15.38
C ALA A 66 15.61 7.18 15.58
N PRO A 67 16.69 6.47 15.21
CA PRO A 67 18.06 6.99 15.27
C PRO A 67 18.24 8.35 14.57
N ILE A 68 17.51 8.57 13.47
CA ILE A 68 17.54 9.83 12.72
C ILE A 68 16.97 11.04 13.48
N ASN A 69 16.16 10.79 14.54
CA ASN A 69 15.56 11.73 15.48
C ASN A 69 15.31 13.15 14.91
N SER A 70 14.55 13.20 13.82
CA SER A 70 14.27 14.42 13.07
C SER A 70 12.90 14.31 12.39
N TRP A 71 12.35 15.44 11.95
CA TRP A 71 11.14 15.51 11.13
C TRP A 71 11.42 15.12 9.67
N TRP A 72 11.97 13.92 9.50
CA TRP A 72 12.41 13.40 8.21
C TRP A 72 11.22 13.15 7.28
N HIS A 73 11.35 13.62 6.04
CA HIS A 73 10.29 13.69 5.02
C HIS A 73 9.04 14.53 5.38
N TRP A 74 8.99 15.15 6.57
CA TRP A 74 7.88 16.02 6.98
C TRP A 74 8.17 17.52 6.88
N SER A 75 9.44 17.93 7.02
CA SER A 75 9.82 19.35 6.98
C SER A 75 11.08 19.61 6.15
N ARG A 76 11.28 20.86 5.75
CA ARG A 76 12.47 21.28 4.98
C ARG A 76 13.69 21.38 5.89
N ASN A 77 13.51 21.97 7.06
CA ASN A 77 14.44 21.91 8.17
C ASN A 77 13.98 20.81 9.14
N ALA A 78 14.56 19.61 8.98
CA ALA A 78 14.20 18.41 9.73
C ALA A 78 14.47 18.53 11.25
N GLY A 79 15.30 19.49 11.69
CA GLY A 79 15.52 19.76 13.11
C GLY A 79 14.37 20.51 13.79
N GLN A 80 13.33 20.90 13.04
CA GLN A 80 12.18 21.65 13.53
C GLN A 80 10.88 21.01 13.07
N PRO A 81 9.80 21.09 13.89
CA PRO A 81 8.50 20.56 13.52
C PRO A 81 7.96 21.22 12.24
N PRO A 82 7.15 20.50 11.45
CA PRO A 82 6.48 21.06 10.30
C PRO A 82 5.61 22.26 10.68
N SER A 83 5.66 23.31 9.90
CA SER A 83 4.90 24.54 10.10
C SER A 83 4.53 25.15 8.73
N PRO A 84 3.66 26.17 8.67
CA PRO A 84 3.38 26.88 7.42
C PRO A 84 4.64 27.39 6.69
N SER A 85 5.71 27.73 7.43
CA SER A 85 6.99 28.19 6.87
C SER A 85 8.05 27.09 6.73
N ASN A 86 7.82 25.89 7.28
CA ASN A 86 8.76 24.76 7.29
C ASN A 86 8.05 23.45 6.93
N THR A 87 7.72 23.22 5.67
CA THR A 87 6.92 22.04 5.28
C THR A 87 7.34 21.44 3.94
N THR A 88 7.26 20.12 3.88
CA THR A 88 7.25 19.33 2.63
C THR A 88 5.91 18.63 2.41
N ILE A 89 4.94 18.83 3.31
CA ILE A 89 3.64 18.15 3.31
C ILE A 89 2.80 18.68 2.14
N LYS A 90 2.38 17.77 1.26
CA LYS A 90 1.44 18.06 0.16
C LYS A 90 0.03 17.58 0.45
N SER A 91 -0.10 16.54 1.26
CA SER A 91 -1.37 15.97 1.68
C SER A 91 -1.24 15.53 3.13
N TRP A 92 -2.20 15.94 3.96
CA TRP A 92 -2.21 15.58 5.37
C TRP A 92 -2.74 14.15 5.52
N PRO A 93 -2.04 13.26 6.27
CA PRO A 93 -2.53 11.91 6.49
C PRO A 93 -3.78 11.93 7.36
N ASP A 94 -4.72 11.03 7.10
CA ASP A 94 -5.83 10.80 8.01
C ASP A 94 -5.33 10.12 9.29
N MET A 95 -5.31 10.87 10.40
CA MET A 95 -4.72 10.40 11.65
C MET A 95 -5.65 9.53 12.51
N ARG A 96 -6.90 9.30 12.09
CA ARG A 96 -7.94 8.65 12.92
C ARG A 96 -7.63 7.21 13.32
N GLU A 97 -6.84 6.50 12.53
CA GLU A 97 -6.49 5.09 12.77
C GLU A 97 -5.08 4.91 13.39
N TYR A 98 -4.41 6.00 13.75
CA TYR A 98 -3.12 5.96 14.44
C TYR A 98 -3.32 6.23 15.93
N SER A 99 -2.74 5.37 16.77
CA SER A 99 -2.80 5.55 18.22
C SER A 99 -1.76 6.54 18.74
N ARG A 100 -0.74 6.84 17.92
CA ARG A 100 0.32 7.79 18.23
C ARG A 100 0.46 8.81 17.12
N GLY A 101 0.55 10.07 17.50
CA GLY A 101 0.81 11.18 16.60
C GLY A 101 1.77 12.18 17.25
N TYR A 102 2.55 12.86 16.42
CA TYR A 102 3.54 13.85 16.84
C TYR A 102 3.05 15.23 16.47
N ARG A 103 2.99 16.13 17.46
CA ARG A 103 2.43 17.47 17.29
C ARG A 103 3.34 18.31 16.38
N THR A 104 2.74 18.87 15.34
CA THR A 104 3.40 19.83 14.44
C THR A 104 3.33 21.25 15.02
N ALA A 105 3.88 22.24 14.32
CA ALA A 105 3.73 23.67 14.63
C ALA A 105 2.62 24.35 13.81
N TYR A 106 1.74 23.59 13.14
CA TYR A 106 0.52 24.13 12.55
C TYR A 106 -0.52 24.47 13.62
N ALA A 107 -1.48 25.34 13.28
CA ALA A 107 -2.69 25.50 14.08
C ALA A 107 -3.44 24.16 14.21
N ASN A 108 -4.37 24.07 15.16
CA ASN A 108 -5.25 22.92 15.27
C ASN A 108 -6.04 22.73 13.97
N THR A 109 -6.44 21.48 13.70
CA THR A 109 -7.32 21.14 12.58
C THR A 109 -8.70 21.77 12.77
N ASN A 110 -9.52 21.78 11.71
CA ASN A 110 -10.82 22.45 11.73
C ASN A 110 -11.81 21.90 12.76
N ASP A 111 -11.60 20.69 13.25
CA ASP A 111 -12.32 20.04 14.34
C ASP A 111 -11.76 20.38 15.73
N GLY A 112 -10.82 21.31 15.82
CA GLY A 112 -10.18 21.76 17.05
C GLY A 112 -9.07 20.84 17.58
N GLN A 113 -8.80 19.71 16.91
CA GLN A 113 -7.80 18.76 17.36
C GLN A 113 -6.36 19.22 17.06
N PRO A 114 -5.36 18.77 17.85
CA PRO A 114 -3.97 19.07 17.55
C PRO A 114 -3.56 18.52 16.18
N ALA A 115 -2.93 19.35 15.34
CA ALA A 115 -2.40 18.91 14.06
C ALA A 115 -1.17 18.00 14.27
N THR A 116 -1.40 16.69 14.15
CA THR A 116 -0.39 15.64 14.36
C THR A 116 -0.07 14.87 13.08
N LEU A 117 1.12 14.27 13.04
CA LEU A 117 1.57 13.38 11.96
C LEU A 117 2.05 12.06 12.57
N PHE A 118 2.01 10.98 11.79
CA PHE A 118 2.55 9.68 12.21
C PHE A 118 4.08 9.63 12.02
N SER A 119 4.74 8.69 12.69
CA SER A 119 6.08 8.21 12.33
C SER A 119 5.99 6.81 11.76
N SER A 120 6.65 6.56 10.63
CA SER A 120 6.85 5.22 10.07
C SER A 120 7.59 4.31 11.04
N TYR A 121 8.38 4.89 11.95
CA TYR A 121 9.16 4.16 12.94
C TYR A 121 8.33 3.58 14.09
N ASP A 122 7.09 4.03 14.29
CA ASP A 122 6.19 3.40 15.25
C ASP A 122 5.65 2.08 14.66
N GLN A 123 5.71 0.99 15.45
CA GLN A 123 5.19 -0.31 15.01
C GLN A 123 3.72 -0.22 14.61
N GLN A 124 2.92 0.52 15.39
CA GLN A 124 1.50 0.68 15.15
C GLN A 124 1.19 1.32 13.80
N THR A 125 2.02 2.24 13.31
CA THR A 125 1.90 2.83 11.97
C THR A 125 2.03 1.75 10.89
N VAL A 126 3.08 0.92 10.99
CA VAL A 126 3.34 -0.15 10.02
C VAL A 126 2.23 -1.20 10.07
N ASP A 127 1.76 -1.56 11.27
CA ASP A 127 0.65 -2.48 11.44
C ASP A 127 -0.65 -1.95 10.79
N THR A 128 -0.94 -0.66 10.95
CA THR A 128 -2.07 0.00 10.29
C THR A 128 -1.95 -0.05 8.77
N HIS A 129 -0.77 0.27 8.21
CA HIS A 129 -0.56 0.21 6.76
C HIS A 129 -0.74 -1.22 6.21
N PHE A 130 -0.21 -2.23 6.89
CA PHE A 130 -0.31 -3.62 6.45
C PHE A 130 -1.71 -4.20 6.65
N ARG A 131 -2.45 -3.74 7.66
CA ARG A 131 -3.90 -4.00 7.77
C ARG A 131 -4.64 -3.41 6.58
N TRP A 132 -4.39 -2.15 6.22
CA TRP A 132 -5.02 -1.54 5.05
C TRP A 132 -4.68 -2.28 3.76
N MET A 133 -3.43 -2.73 3.59
CA MET A 133 -3.05 -3.56 2.44
C MET A 133 -3.89 -4.84 2.37
N ARG A 134 -4.05 -5.55 3.50
CA ARG A 134 -4.90 -6.75 3.57
C ARG A 134 -6.35 -6.42 3.23
N GLU A 135 -6.92 -5.37 3.83
CA GLU A 135 -8.32 -4.95 3.63
C GLU A 135 -8.60 -4.53 2.18
N ASN A 136 -7.59 -4.03 1.47
CA ASN A 136 -7.70 -3.53 0.11
C ASN A 136 -7.13 -4.48 -0.95
N ASN A 137 -6.84 -5.75 -0.59
CA ASN A 137 -6.29 -6.76 -1.49
C ASN A 137 -4.98 -6.33 -2.19
N ILE A 138 -4.13 -5.62 -1.47
CA ILE A 138 -2.74 -5.37 -1.86
C ILE A 138 -1.91 -6.52 -1.28
N ASP A 139 -1.16 -7.21 -2.14
CA ASP A 139 -0.53 -8.47 -1.78
C ASP A 139 0.88 -8.31 -1.24
N THR A 140 1.63 -7.37 -1.81
CA THR A 140 3.08 -7.28 -1.61
C THR A 140 3.56 -5.85 -1.39
N ALA A 141 4.41 -5.65 -0.39
CA ALA A 141 5.16 -4.41 -0.18
C ALA A 141 6.60 -4.56 -0.69
N ALA A 142 6.98 -3.73 -1.64
CA ALA A 142 8.37 -3.59 -2.07
C ALA A 142 9.05 -2.52 -1.21
N LEU A 143 9.67 -2.94 -0.09
CA LEU A 143 10.28 -2.05 0.87
C LEU A 143 11.55 -1.44 0.28
N GLN A 144 11.56 -0.12 0.10
CA GLN A 144 12.68 0.59 -0.50
C GLN A 144 13.82 0.79 0.50
N ARG A 145 15.03 0.46 0.05
CA ARG A 145 16.27 0.59 0.81
C ARG A 145 17.26 1.41 -0.01
N PHE A 146 17.34 2.69 0.33
CA PHE A 146 18.30 3.65 -0.23
C PHE A 146 19.58 3.64 0.60
N ASN A 147 20.73 3.75 -0.07
CA ASN A 147 22.06 3.97 0.50
C ASN A 147 22.22 3.47 1.96
N PRO A 148 22.37 2.15 2.16
CA PRO A 148 22.31 1.54 3.49
C PRO A 148 23.46 1.93 4.42
N PHE A 149 24.47 2.63 3.91
CA PHE A 149 25.69 3.00 4.66
C PHE A 149 25.68 4.44 5.18
N GLY A 150 24.68 5.25 4.80
CA GLY A 150 24.54 6.63 5.26
C GLY A 150 23.85 6.76 6.63
N GLY A 151 23.61 8.00 7.07
CA GLY A 151 22.94 8.29 8.35
C GLY A 151 21.50 7.75 8.48
N GLU A 152 20.87 7.39 7.36
CA GLU A 152 19.54 6.76 7.33
C GLU A 152 19.57 5.26 7.65
N GLY A 153 20.75 4.61 7.50
CA GLY A 153 20.92 3.15 7.58
C GLY A 153 20.33 2.54 8.85
N PRO A 154 20.71 3.01 10.06
CA PRO A 154 20.18 2.46 11.31
C PRO A 154 18.65 2.55 11.41
N THR A 155 18.03 3.64 10.97
CA THR A 155 16.57 3.76 10.94
C THR A 155 15.96 2.76 9.96
N ARG A 156 16.56 2.60 8.76
CA ARG A 156 16.07 1.70 7.72
C ARG A 156 16.21 0.21 8.10
N ASP A 157 17.22 -0.15 8.88
CA ASP A 157 17.42 -1.52 9.40
C ASP A 157 16.26 -1.94 10.30
N VAL A 158 15.89 -1.07 11.24
CA VAL A 158 14.73 -1.34 12.11
C VAL A 158 13.45 -1.37 11.28
N MET A 159 13.28 -0.46 10.31
CA MET A 159 12.11 -0.48 9.42
C MET A 159 11.94 -1.79 8.68
N ALA A 160 13.03 -2.44 8.23
CA ALA A 160 12.96 -3.75 7.60
C ALA A 160 12.41 -4.82 8.55
N GLN A 161 12.78 -4.78 9.83
CA GLN A 161 12.25 -5.70 10.84
C GLN A 161 10.76 -5.44 11.13
N ARG A 162 10.36 -4.18 11.24
CA ARG A 162 8.95 -3.80 11.47
C ARG A 162 8.05 -4.23 10.32
N VAL A 163 8.49 -3.97 9.08
CA VAL A 163 7.78 -4.38 7.87
C VAL A 163 7.66 -5.90 7.82
N ARG A 164 8.72 -6.64 8.13
CA ARG A 164 8.66 -8.10 8.20
C ARG A 164 7.57 -8.57 9.17
N GLN A 165 7.57 -8.04 10.39
CA GLN A 165 6.60 -8.40 11.43
C GLN A 165 5.16 -8.10 10.99
N SER A 166 4.88 -6.90 10.47
CA SER A 166 3.54 -6.52 10.04
C SER A 166 3.10 -7.29 8.79
N ALA A 167 4.02 -7.61 7.87
CA ALA A 167 3.74 -8.42 6.70
C ALA A 167 3.31 -9.84 7.10
N GLU A 168 4.08 -10.49 7.98
CA GLU A 168 3.77 -11.82 8.52
C GLU A 168 2.40 -11.82 9.23
N ALA A 169 2.15 -10.84 10.10
CA ALA A 169 0.90 -10.74 10.85
C ALA A 169 -0.36 -10.49 9.98
N ASN A 170 -0.19 -9.90 8.79
CA ASN A 170 -1.30 -9.59 7.88
C ASN A 170 -1.35 -10.53 6.66
N GLY A 171 -0.53 -11.59 6.65
CA GLY A 171 -0.43 -12.52 5.53
C GLY A 171 -0.08 -11.83 4.21
N ARG A 172 0.73 -10.76 4.28
CA ARG A 172 1.24 -10.00 3.13
C ARG A 172 2.68 -10.43 2.84
N LYS A 173 3.09 -10.30 1.58
CA LYS A 173 4.49 -10.50 1.18
C LYS A 173 5.25 -9.19 1.30
N PHE A 174 6.56 -9.27 1.49
CA PHE A 174 7.44 -8.13 1.26
C PHE A 174 8.77 -8.59 0.67
N TYR A 175 9.44 -7.70 -0.04
CA TYR A 175 10.82 -7.87 -0.46
C TYR A 175 11.56 -6.53 -0.36
N ILE A 176 12.89 -6.59 -0.32
CA ILE A 176 13.73 -5.38 -0.31
C ILE A 176 13.97 -4.93 -1.74
N MET A 177 13.56 -3.70 -2.04
CA MET A 177 13.90 -2.99 -3.27
C MET A 177 15.13 -2.13 -2.98
N TYR A 178 16.29 -2.61 -3.42
CA TYR A 178 17.53 -1.86 -3.31
C TYR A 178 17.55 -0.73 -4.34
N ASP A 179 17.67 0.49 -3.83
CA ASP A 179 17.96 1.67 -4.64
C ASP A 179 19.45 1.97 -4.45
N VAL A 180 20.25 1.49 -5.41
CA VAL A 180 21.71 1.53 -5.40
C VAL A 180 22.21 2.38 -6.56
N THR A 181 23.12 3.31 -6.26
CA THR A 181 23.85 4.15 -7.22
C THR A 181 25.27 3.68 -7.35
#